data_AF-A0A8H8LY13-F1
#
_entry.id   AF-A0A8H8LY13-F1
#
_cell.length_a   1.000
_cell.length_b   1.000
_cell.length_c   1.000
_cell.angle_alpha   90.00
_cell.angle_beta   90.00
_cell.angle_gamma   90.00
#
_symmetry.space_group_name_H-M   'P 1'
#
loop_
_entity.id
_entity.type
_entity.pdbx_description
1 polymer ?
#
loop_
_entity_poly.entity_id
_entity_poly.type
_entity_poly.pdbx_seq_one_letter_code
_entity_poly.pdbx_strand_id
1 'polypeptide(L)'
;MARNIVAYYCSGHGYGHATRVSAFTKQLLELGNHFEVHIVSSAPSHIFSDCLKASEHCHYRYAEIDPVVVQPLAYRVDRDKSVQVLERFLRQRDAKIAQELEWLNKTRVTCVLSDSAFLACAAANAASLPCALVTNFTFDSVYSYLGTLFIDESPSTQPSDTHLDKQSQELPPDIPIPESVLAPLVQQIVTDYRCADLLLRLPGAIPIPSFSPTHPLPAPDWVSLDTCRFKPEVTNTLLEPVSELALYPSVPFPSGKPKPVAREMRQAPLLVRHPTPDVDRSQLLEYIGVPATYHAHKVLIVSFGGQVIKRPTGTRTPSRAPSPNHSPPPGTPSTTTIALQTPTPAKRPGHTRNTSSVASLSPLTQPGGDHPQQLHAALASPHRIATPSHIYVPGAPPASNPTSPMISNGRQGSLGPGPTFSSFFTPPTPATEDRPMPLAPDDSNPASPTEELGEPDLFTLLPDGWIAIVCGVAKNWGEEDLPDRFFVAPRDVYMPDVTAVGDVLLGKLGYGTCAECVDSCTPFVYVPRALFVEEHGLRMLMETAGTGVELPRERYEAGDWASTIERAWELGKDKKIARRLLGARGDARRRRQVEEMAREFEAWLGLWN
;
A
#
# COMPACT_ATOMS: atom_id res chain seq x y z
N MET A 1 -5.78 -42.27 13.23
CA MET A 1 -5.55 -42.10 11.79
C MET A 1 -4.21 -41.38 11.61
N ALA A 2 -3.51 -41.59 10.49
CA ALA A 2 -2.33 -40.78 10.17
C ALA A 2 -2.77 -39.33 9.96
N ARG A 3 -1.92 -38.38 10.39
CA ARG A 3 -2.19 -36.96 10.28
C ARG A 3 -1.99 -36.47 8.83
N ASN A 4 -2.82 -35.53 8.38
CA ASN A 4 -2.60 -34.82 7.13
C ASN A 4 -1.49 -33.78 7.32
N ILE A 5 -0.39 -33.94 6.57
CA ILE A 5 0.73 -33.00 6.58
C ILE A 5 0.51 -32.03 5.42
N VAL A 6 0.20 -30.78 5.73
CA VAL A 6 -0.13 -29.73 4.76
C VAL A 6 1.03 -28.79 4.59
N ALA A 7 1.51 -28.61 3.35
CA ALA A 7 2.41 -27.51 3.02
C ALA A 7 1.58 -26.31 2.57
N TYR A 8 1.54 -25.24 3.37
CA TYR A 8 0.80 -24.03 3.06
C TYR A 8 1.75 -22.92 2.59
N TYR A 9 1.80 -22.72 1.28
CA TYR A 9 2.60 -21.71 0.63
C TYR A 9 1.93 -20.34 0.74
N CYS A 10 2.63 -19.39 1.33
CA CYS A 10 2.18 -18.01 1.52
C CYS A 10 3.06 -17.08 0.70
N SER A 11 2.46 -16.35 -0.24
CA SER A 11 3.14 -15.27 -0.96
C SER A 11 3.80 -14.28 0.01
N GLY A 12 5.00 -13.81 -0.36
CA GLY A 12 5.73 -12.79 0.41
C GLY A 12 5.26 -11.35 0.17
N HIS A 13 4.25 -11.12 -0.67
CA HIS A 13 3.84 -9.78 -1.12
C HIS A 13 3.00 -9.03 -0.07
N GLY A 14 3.66 -8.65 1.02
CA GLY A 14 3.04 -7.90 2.10
C GLY A 14 2.27 -8.77 3.10
N TYR A 15 1.95 -8.17 4.24
CA TYR A 15 1.49 -8.92 5.41
C TYR A 15 0.04 -9.40 5.31
N GLY A 16 -0.75 -8.90 4.35
CA GLY A 16 -2.14 -9.33 4.14
C GLY A 16 -2.29 -10.81 3.77
N HIS A 17 -1.30 -11.37 3.06
CA HIS A 17 -1.21 -12.81 2.79
C HIS A 17 -1.01 -13.60 4.09
N ALA A 18 -0.01 -13.17 4.87
CA ALA A 18 0.30 -13.81 6.13
C ALA A 18 -0.88 -13.79 7.12
N THR A 19 -1.68 -12.72 7.16
CA THR A 19 -2.86 -12.65 8.05
C THR A 19 -3.93 -13.69 7.71
N ARG A 20 -4.22 -13.91 6.43
CA ARG A 20 -5.25 -14.88 6.02
C ARG A 20 -4.77 -16.33 6.13
N VAL A 21 -3.50 -16.58 5.79
CA VAL A 21 -2.85 -17.87 6.01
C VAL A 21 -2.87 -18.20 7.50
N SER A 22 -2.49 -17.25 8.36
CA SER A 22 -2.50 -17.45 9.81
C SER A 22 -3.91 -17.76 10.34
N ALA A 23 -4.93 -17.05 9.87
CA ALA A 23 -6.32 -17.27 10.27
C ALA A 23 -6.79 -18.69 9.91
N PHE A 24 -6.53 -19.15 8.69
CA PHE A 24 -6.96 -20.49 8.26
C PHE A 24 -6.09 -21.61 8.86
N THR A 25 -4.78 -21.42 8.97
CA THR A 25 -3.88 -22.37 9.65
C THR A 25 -4.31 -22.61 11.08
N LYS A 26 -4.65 -21.54 11.83
CA LYS A 26 -5.15 -21.68 13.20
C LYS A 26 -6.40 -22.56 13.26
N GLN A 27 -7.35 -22.35 12.33
CA GLN A 27 -8.57 -23.16 12.30
C GLN A 27 -8.29 -24.64 11.96
N LEU A 28 -7.39 -24.93 11.02
CA LEU A 28 -7.01 -26.30 10.68
C LEU A 28 -6.40 -27.03 11.89
N LEU A 29 -5.57 -26.35 12.67
CA LEU A 29 -4.95 -26.89 13.89
C LEU A 29 -5.96 -27.08 15.03
N GLU A 30 -7.03 -26.28 15.06
CA GLU A 30 -8.12 -26.39 16.04
C GLU A 30 -9.10 -27.54 15.75
N LEU A 31 -9.09 -28.12 14.54
CA LEU A 31 -9.86 -29.34 14.21
C LEU A 31 -9.30 -30.62 14.88
N GLY A 32 -8.33 -30.50 15.78
CA GLY A 32 -7.71 -31.58 16.53
C GLY A 32 -6.41 -32.08 15.89
N ASN A 33 -5.94 -33.27 16.30
CA ASN A 33 -4.65 -33.84 15.86
C ASN A 33 -4.63 -34.35 14.40
N HIS A 34 -5.58 -33.89 13.58
CA HIS A 34 -5.80 -34.27 12.18
C HIS A 34 -4.84 -33.58 11.22
N PHE A 35 -4.31 -32.41 11.58
CA PHE A 35 -3.45 -31.59 10.72
C PHE A 35 -2.10 -31.26 11.35
N GLU A 36 -1.07 -31.28 10.52
CA GLU A 36 0.22 -30.64 10.75
C GLU A 36 0.47 -29.70 9.58
N VAL A 37 0.83 -28.44 9.88
CA VAL A 37 0.92 -27.39 8.87
C VAL A 37 2.34 -26.85 8.80
N HIS A 38 2.94 -26.94 7.62
CA HIS A 38 4.21 -26.31 7.28
C HIS A 38 3.93 -25.05 6.46
N ILE A 39 4.03 -23.88 7.09
CA ILE A 39 3.95 -22.59 6.41
C ILE A 39 5.25 -22.37 5.64
N VAL A 40 5.15 -22.20 4.32
CA VAL A 40 6.28 -21.95 3.42
C VAL A 40 6.17 -20.53 2.88
N SER A 41 7.13 -19.65 3.18
CA SER A 41 7.06 -18.26 2.73
C SER A 41 8.41 -17.56 2.71
N SER A 42 8.55 -16.51 1.90
CA SER A 42 9.66 -15.56 1.99
C SER A 42 9.39 -14.45 3.02
N ALA A 43 8.16 -14.32 3.53
CA ALA A 43 7.83 -13.39 4.60
C ALA A 43 8.48 -13.83 5.93
N PRO A 44 8.98 -12.90 6.76
CA PRO A 44 9.59 -13.22 8.05
C PRO A 44 8.72 -14.07 8.98
N SER A 45 9.32 -15.06 9.65
CA SER A 45 8.62 -16.01 10.53
C SER A 45 7.82 -15.35 11.67
N HIS A 46 8.27 -14.20 12.19
CA HIS A 46 7.59 -13.50 13.29
C HIS A 46 6.17 -13.05 12.95
N ILE A 47 5.83 -12.90 11.66
CA ILE A 47 4.47 -12.52 11.23
C ILE A 47 3.49 -13.69 11.47
N PHE A 48 3.98 -14.92 11.50
CA PHE A 48 3.21 -16.13 11.77
C PHE A 48 3.30 -16.57 13.24
N SER A 49 3.80 -15.71 14.14
CA SER A 49 4.08 -16.10 15.54
C SER A 49 2.86 -16.65 16.26
N ASP A 50 1.67 -16.15 15.93
CA ASP A 50 0.42 -16.54 16.58
C ASP A 50 0.09 -18.00 16.28
N CYS A 51 0.34 -18.47 15.05
CA CYS A 51 0.16 -19.87 14.67
C CYS A 51 1.26 -20.76 15.26
N LEU A 52 2.51 -20.32 15.14
CA LEU A 52 3.68 -21.08 15.59
C LEU A 52 3.68 -21.31 17.11
N LYS A 53 3.14 -20.36 17.88
CA LYS A 53 2.99 -20.50 19.34
C LYS A 53 1.73 -21.27 19.75
N ALA A 54 0.70 -21.32 18.89
CA ALA A 54 -0.57 -21.95 19.21
C ALA A 54 -0.52 -23.49 19.13
N SER A 55 0.41 -24.08 18.37
CA SER A 55 0.51 -25.54 18.22
C SER A 55 1.92 -26.00 17.91
N GLU A 56 2.34 -27.10 18.51
CA GLU A 56 3.59 -27.81 18.16
C GLU A 56 3.57 -28.47 16.78
N HIS A 57 2.39 -28.52 16.14
CA HIS A 57 2.19 -29.06 14.79
C HIS A 57 2.15 -27.97 13.72
N CYS A 58 2.62 -26.77 14.06
CA CYS A 58 2.81 -25.68 13.12
C CYS A 58 4.30 -25.41 12.95
N HIS A 59 4.78 -25.46 11.71
CA HIS A 59 6.18 -25.25 11.35
C HIS A 59 6.31 -24.15 10.31
N TYR A 60 7.45 -23.48 10.29
CA TYR A 60 7.78 -22.47 9.30
C TYR A 60 9.02 -22.87 8.52
N ARG A 61 8.98 -22.72 7.19
CA ARG A 61 10.14 -22.83 6.30
C ARG A 61 10.24 -21.58 5.43
N TYR A 62 11.43 -20.96 5.44
CA TYR A 62 11.73 -19.90 4.49
C TYR A 62 11.93 -20.47 3.09
N ALA A 63 11.24 -19.92 2.09
CA ALA A 63 11.49 -20.23 0.68
C ALA A 63 11.03 -19.08 -0.24
N GLU A 64 11.79 -18.84 -1.30
CA GLU A 64 11.43 -17.89 -2.37
C GLU A 64 10.58 -18.59 -3.44
N ILE A 65 9.27 -18.50 -3.25
CA ILE A 65 8.26 -19.28 -3.98
C ILE A 65 7.45 -18.47 -5.00
N ASP A 66 7.63 -17.15 -5.02
CA ASP A 66 6.95 -16.24 -5.93
C ASP A 66 7.78 -14.96 -6.22
N PRO A 67 7.64 -14.34 -7.41
CA PRO A 67 8.34 -13.12 -7.79
C PRO A 67 7.64 -11.87 -7.26
N VAL A 68 8.39 -10.91 -6.72
CA VAL A 68 7.86 -9.66 -6.14
C VAL A 68 7.46 -8.63 -7.21
N VAL A 69 6.28 -8.03 -7.07
CA VAL A 69 5.89 -6.83 -7.83
C VAL A 69 6.58 -5.63 -7.19
N VAL A 70 7.39 -4.93 -7.96
CA VAL A 70 8.23 -3.85 -7.46
C VAL A 70 7.40 -2.59 -7.28
N GLN A 71 7.30 -2.14 -6.03
CA GLN A 71 6.53 -0.96 -5.65
C GLN A 71 7.50 0.09 -5.08
N PRO A 72 7.94 1.08 -5.90
CA PRO A 72 8.82 2.14 -5.42
C PRO A 72 8.09 3.08 -4.46
N LEU A 73 6.77 3.21 -4.65
CA LEU A 73 5.85 3.99 -3.84
C LEU A 73 4.63 3.14 -3.47
N ALA A 74 3.86 3.58 -2.48
CA ALA A 74 2.71 2.88 -1.93
C ALA A 74 1.59 2.55 -2.92
N TYR A 75 1.42 3.42 -3.90
CA TYR A 75 0.37 3.39 -4.91
C TYR A 75 0.96 3.29 -6.33
N ARG A 76 2.30 3.16 -6.46
CA ARG A 76 2.99 3.05 -7.74
C ARG A 76 3.57 1.66 -7.92
N VAL A 77 3.52 1.19 -9.16
CA VAL A 77 4.18 -0.04 -9.59
C VAL A 77 5.29 0.34 -10.56
N ASP A 78 6.50 -0.19 -10.33
CA ASP A 78 7.59 -0.14 -11.31
C ASP A 78 7.39 -1.34 -12.25
N ARG A 79 6.73 -1.09 -13.38
CA ARG A 79 6.30 -2.16 -14.30
C ARG A 79 7.49 -2.88 -14.92
N ASP A 80 8.47 -2.14 -15.41
CA ASP A 80 9.68 -2.69 -16.01
C ASP A 80 10.46 -3.57 -15.03
N LYS A 81 10.73 -3.07 -13.81
CA LYS A 81 11.43 -3.89 -12.81
C LYS A 81 10.61 -5.10 -12.39
N SER A 82 9.28 -4.98 -12.31
CA SER A 82 8.40 -6.11 -12.00
C SER A 82 8.49 -7.21 -13.05
N VAL A 83 8.51 -6.85 -14.34
CA VAL A 83 8.74 -7.80 -15.44
C VAL A 83 10.12 -8.44 -15.34
N GLN A 84 11.18 -7.66 -15.11
CA GLN A 84 12.55 -8.20 -14.98
C GLN A 84 12.69 -9.18 -13.81
N VAL A 85 12.00 -8.91 -12.68
CA VAL A 85 11.95 -9.81 -11.52
C VAL A 85 11.22 -11.10 -11.88
N LEU A 86 10.06 -11.01 -12.56
CA LEU A 86 9.32 -12.18 -13.03
C LEU A 86 10.15 -13.03 -13.99
N GLU A 87 10.78 -12.43 -14.99
CA GLU A 87 11.63 -13.15 -15.94
C GLU A 87 12.77 -13.88 -15.24
N ARG A 88 13.44 -13.22 -14.27
CA ARG A 88 14.51 -13.84 -13.49
C ARG A 88 14.01 -15.02 -12.68
N PHE A 89 12.85 -14.89 -12.07
CA PHE A 89 12.22 -15.96 -11.31
C PHE A 89 11.86 -17.14 -12.22
N LEU A 90 11.23 -16.88 -13.37
CA LEU A 90 10.83 -17.92 -14.32
C LEU A 90 12.03 -18.67 -14.92
N ARG A 91 13.19 -18.00 -15.12
CA ARG A 91 14.44 -18.68 -15.51
C ARG A 91 14.92 -19.72 -14.50
N GLN A 92 14.53 -19.60 -13.23
CA GLN A 92 14.89 -20.53 -12.15
C GLN A 92 13.74 -21.48 -11.78
N ARG A 93 12.59 -21.39 -12.47
CA ARG A 93 11.35 -22.08 -12.12
C ARG A 93 11.54 -23.58 -11.95
N ASP A 94 12.13 -24.26 -12.94
CA ASP A 94 12.24 -25.72 -12.92
C ASP A 94 13.17 -26.21 -11.79
N ALA A 95 14.26 -25.49 -11.52
CA ALA A 95 15.14 -25.79 -10.40
C ALA A 95 14.43 -25.61 -9.05
N LYS A 96 13.62 -24.56 -8.90
CA LYS A 96 12.80 -24.34 -7.71
C LYS A 96 11.73 -25.44 -7.56
N ILE A 97 11.04 -25.84 -8.63
CA ILE A 97 10.08 -26.96 -8.60
C ILE A 97 10.76 -28.26 -8.15
N ALA A 98 11.96 -28.56 -8.65
CA ALA A 98 12.70 -29.76 -8.26
C ALA A 98 13.07 -29.75 -6.77
N GLN A 99 13.51 -28.59 -6.24
CA GLN A 99 13.80 -28.41 -4.82
C GLN A 99 12.54 -28.62 -3.96
N GLU A 100 11.41 -28.06 -4.39
CA GLU A 100 10.14 -28.19 -3.67
C GLU A 100 9.61 -29.63 -3.71
N LEU A 101 9.71 -30.31 -4.86
CA LEU A 101 9.37 -31.72 -5.00
C LEU A 101 10.18 -32.60 -4.02
N GLU A 102 11.49 -32.41 -3.93
CA GLU A 102 12.34 -33.14 -3.00
C GLU A 102 11.90 -32.92 -1.55
N TRP A 103 11.64 -31.66 -1.19
CA TRP A 103 11.23 -31.30 0.16
C TRP A 103 9.83 -31.83 0.53
N LEU A 104 8.85 -31.73 -0.38
CA LEU A 104 7.49 -32.26 -0.21
C LEU A 104 7.52 -33.77 0.06
N ASN A 105 8.32 -34.51 -0.72
CA ASN A 105 8.50 -35.95 -0.55
C ASN A 105 9.19 -36.30 0.77
N LYS A 106 10.27 -35.60 1.11
CA LYS A 106 11.02 -35.83 2.36
C LYS A 106 10.16 -35.58 3.60
N THR A 107 9.33 -34.54 3.56
CA THR A 107 8.42 -34.14 4.65
C THR A 107 7.15 -35.00 4.68
N ARG A 108 6.93 -35.84 3.65
CA ARG A 108 5.73 -36.67 3.47
C ARG A 108 4.44 -35.84 3.48
N VAL A 109 4.50 -34.70 2.80
CA VAL A 109 3.34 -33.83 2.62
C VAL A 109 2.23 -34.60 1.90
N THR A 110 1.01 -34.48 2.40
CA THR A 110 -0.18 -35.14 1.83
C THR A 110 -1.04 -34.17 1.01
N CYS A 111 -0.91 -32.86 1.24
CA CYS A 111 -1.60 -31.83 0.46
C CYS A 111 -0.83 -30.50 0.44
N VAL A 112 -0.98 -29.76 -0.66
CA VAL A 112 -0.50 -28.39 -0.79
C VAL A 112 -1.67 -27.41 -0.72
N LEU A 113 -1.55 -26.41 0.16
CA LEU A 113 -2.34 -25.18 0.11
C LEU A 113 -1.48 -24.06 -0.47
N SER A 114 -2.06 -23.20 -1.29
CA SER A 114 -1.36 -22.03 -1.82
C SER A 114 -2.20 -20.77 -1.71
N ASP A 115 -1.62 -19.77 -1.06
CA ASP A 115 -2.10 -18.41 -1.04
C ASP A 115 -1.38 -17.60 -2.12
N SER A 116 -1.96 -17.65 -3.32
CA SER A 116 -1.48 -16.98 -4.54
C SER A 116 -0.06 -17.35 -5.00
N ALA A 117 0.63 -18.34 -4.45
CA ALA A 117 1.92 -18.77 -4.97
C ALA A 117 1.76 -19.81 -6.11
N PHE A 118 1.94 -19.40 -7.37
CA PHE A 118 1.72 -20.29 -8.52
C PHE A 118 2.70 -21.48 -8.56
N LEU A 119 3.96 -21.27 -8.19
CA LEU A 119 4.99 -22.31 -8.17
C LEU A 119 4.58 -23.52 -7.31
N ALA A 120 3.87 -23.26 -6.20
CA ALA A 120 3.38 -24.29 -5.30
C ALA A 120 2.41 -25.25 -5.99
N CYS A 121 1.56 -24.75 -6.89
CA CYS A 121 0.62 -25.57 -7.64
C CYS A 121 1.34 -26.51 -8.61
N ALA A 122 2.36 -26.00 -9.30
CA ALA A 122 3.21 -26.81 -10.18
C ALA A 122 4.00 -27.86 -9.38
N ALA A 123 4.58 -27.49 -8.25
CA ALA A 123 5.31 -28.41 -7.37
C ALA A 123 4.40 -29.51 -6.79
N ALA A 124 3.16 -29.18 -6.40
CA ALA A 124 2.18 -30.14 -5.93
C ALA A 124 1.83 -31.17 -7.00
N ASN A 125 1.56 -30.72 -8.24
CA ASN A 125 1.28 -31.64 -9.34
C ASN A 125 2.49 -32.51 -9.70
N ALA A 126 3.70 -31.94 -9.69
CA ALA A 126 4.94 -32.70 -9.86
C ALA A 126 5.10 -33.80 -8.80
N ALA A 127 4.72 -33.50 -7.55
CA ALA A 127 4.70 -34.45 -6.44
C ALA A 127 3.50 -35.41 -6.45
N SER A 128 2.60 -35.29 -7.43
CA SER A 128 1.34 -36.03 -7.49
C SER A 128 0.44 -35.85 -6.25
N LEU A 129 0.43 -34.64 -5.69
CA LEU A 129 -0.35 -34.25 -4.50
C LEU A 129 -1.58 -33.42 -4.89
N PRO A 130 -2.68 -33.51 -4.12
CA PRO A 130 -3.78 -32.56 -4.21
C PRO A 130 -3.32 -31.14 -3.87
N CYS A 131 -3.80 -30.15 -4.62
CA CYS A 131 -3.50 -28.75 -4.39
C CYS A 131 -4.77 -27.89 -4.29
N ALA A 132 -4.91 -27.09 -3.23
CA ALA A 132 -5.97 -26.09 -3.14
C ALA A 132 -5.42 -24.66 -3.10
N LEU A 133 -6.02 -23.76 -3.86
CA LEU A 133 -5.82 -22.32 -3.78
C LEU A 133 -6.76 -21.72 -2.74
N VAL A 134 -6.25 -20.83 -1.91
CA VAL A 134 -7.05 -20.05 -0.95
C VAL A 134 -6.75 -18.58 -1.20
N THR A 135 -7.52 -17.93 -2.07
CA THR A 135 -7.23 -16.55 -2.49
C THR A 135 -8.43 -15.84 -3.10
N ASN A 136 -8.36 -14.52 -3.19
CA ASN A 136 -9.27 -13.66 -3.94
C ASN A 136 -8.68 -13.22 -5.30
N PHE A 137 -7.38 -13.40 -5.53
CA PHE A 137 -6.72 -13.03 -6.79
C PHE A 137 -5.51 -13.90 -7.09
N THR A 138 -5.06 -13.91 -8.34
CA THR A 138 -3.88 -14.65 -8.78
C THR A 138 -2.90 -13.73 -9.52
N PHE A 139 -1.60 -14.05 -9.48
CA PHE A 139 -0.56 -13.17 -10.02
C PHE A 139 -0.54 -13.10 -11.55
N ASP A 140 -1.13 -14.05 -12.27
CA ASP A 140 -1.33 -13.93 -13.72
C ASP A 140 -2.14 -12.68 -14.07
N SER A 141 -3.21 -12.41 -13.32
CA SER A 141 -4.00 -11.17 -13.44
C SER A 141 -3.17 -9.94 -13.09
N VAL A 142 -2.39 -9.98 -12.01
CA VAL A 142 -1.56 -8.84 -11.55
C VAL A 142 -0.47 -8.49 -12.58
N TYR A 143 0.28 -9.48 -13.07
CA TYR A 143 1.32 -9.25 -14.07
C TYR A 143 0.73 -8.88 -15.44
N SER A 144 -0.40 -9.46 -15.83
CA SER A 144 -1.11 -9.05 -17.05
C SER A 144 -1.57 -7.59 -16.97
N TYR A 145 -1.96 -7.12 -15.78
CA TYR A 145 -2.41 -5.76 -15.57
C TYR A 145 -1.29 -4.70 -15.69
N LEU A 146 -0.01 -5.10 -15.74
CA LEU A 146 1.08 -4.19 -16.09
C LEU A 146 0.93 -3.61 -17.51
N GLY A 147 0.06 -4.17 -18.35
CA GLY A 147 -0.30 -3.60 -19.65
C GLY A 147 -1.42 -2.55 -19.61
N THR A 148 -1.97 -2.22 -18.43
CA THR A 148 -3.10 -1.29 -18.33
C THR A 148 -2.77 0.11 -18.84
N LEU A 149 -3.75 0.78 -19.46
CA LEU A 149 -3.61 2.14 -19.97
C LEU A 149 -3.80 3.22 -18.91
N PHE A 150 -4.15 2.85 -17.67
CA PHE A 150 -4.05 3.80 -16.55
C PHE A 150 -2.59 4.19 -16.38
N ILE A 151 -2.29 5.49 -16.39
CA ILE A 151 -0.94 6.02 -16.19
C ILE A 151 -0.89 6.69 -14.82
N ASP A 152 0.10 6.32 -14.02
CA ASP A 152 0.41 7.02 -12.79
C ASP A 152 1.15 8.32 -13.11
N GLU A 153 0.40 9.40 -13.36
CA GLU A 153 0.93 10.75 -13.52
C GLU A 153 1.52 11.23 -12.19
N SER A 154 2.79 10.90 -11.93
CA SER A 154 3.51 11.57 -10.84
C SER A 154 3.54 13.06 -11.16
N PRO A 155 3.18 13.94 -10.21
CA PRO A 155 3.17 15.37 -10.48
C PRO A 155 4.55 15.78 -10.96
N SER A 156 4.62 16.20 -12.22
CA SER A 156 5.85 16.67 -12.85
C SER A 156 6.53 17.66 -11.91
N THR A 157 7.79 17.40 -11.61
CA THR A 157 8.65 18.44 -11.06
C THR A 157 8.78 19.48 -12.16
N GLN A 158 7.94 20.51 -12.11
CA GLN A 158 8.24 21.74 -12.83
C GLN A 158 9.66 22.14 -12.44
N PRO A 159 10.52 22.53 -13.39
CA PRO A 159 11.90 22.87 -13.11
C PRO A 159 11.90 24.11 -12.21
N SER A 160 12.02 23.90 -10.90
CA SER A 160 12.37 24.98 -10.00
C SER A 160 13.83 25.32 -10.27
N ASP A 161 14.10 26.55 -10.69
CA ASP A 161 15.44 27.12 -10.91
C ASP A 161 16.28 27.25 -9.61
N THR A 162 16.01 26.43 -8.61
CA THR A 162 16.77 26.37 -7.36
C THR A 162 17.72 25.18 -7.39
N HIS A 163 18.98 25.50 -7.67
CA HIS A 163 20.15 24.62 -7.84
C HIS A 163 20.55 23.76 -6.62
N LEU A 164 19.66 23.46 -5.68
CA LEU A 164 20.00 22.81 -4.41
C LEU A 164 18.96 21.74 -4.04
N ASP A 165 18.97 20.61 -4.75
CA ASP A 165 18.75 19.26 -4.19
C ASP A 165 18.80 18.19 -5.31
N LYS A 166 20.02 17.92 -5.80
CA LYS A 166 20.30 16.76 -6.65
C LYS A 166 20.39 15.48 -5.80
N GLN A 167 19.26 15.02 -5.25
CA GLN A 167 19.14 13.64 -4.76
C GLN A 167 17.69 13.12 -4.61
N SER A 168 16.70 13.78 -5.22
CA SER A 168 15.40 13.14 -5.48
C SER A 168 15.61 12.14 -6.61
N GLN A 169 15.65 10.84 -6.31
CA GLN A 169 15.63 9.80 -7.34
C GLN A 169 14.38 10.00 -8.19
N GLU A 170 14.58 10.52 -9.40
CA GLU A 170 13.53 10.67 -10.39
C GLU A 170 12.97 9.29 -10.69
N LEU A 171 11.70 9.08 -10.37
CA LEU A 171 11.05 7.79 -10.57
C LEU A 171 10.85 7.56 -12.08
N PRO A 172 11.10 6.33 -12.59
CA PRO A 172 11.03 6.06 -14.03
C PRO A 172 9.61 6.31 -14.55
N PRO A 173 9.42 6.82 -15.77
CA PRO A 173 8.08 7.08 -16.32
C PRO A 173 7.20 5.82 -16.26
N ASP A 174 5.92 5.99 -15.94
CA ASP A 174 4.98 4.88 -15.94
C ASP A 174 4.53 4.59 -17.37
N ILE A 175 5.12 3.57 -17.99
CA ILE A 175 4.85 3.17 -19.38
C ILE A 175 4.21 1.78 -19.36
N PRO A 176 3.01 1.58 -19.94
CA PRO A 176 2.40 0.27 -20.03
C PRO A 176 3.28 -0.73 -20.78
N ILE A 177 3.40 -1.94 -20.22
CA ILE A 177 4.20 -2.99 -20.85
C ILE A 177 3.40 -3.62 -21.99
N PRO A 178 3.96 -3.75 -23.20
CA PRO A 178 3.28 -4.38 -24.32
C PRO A 178 2.85 -5.81 -24.01
N GLU A 179 1.66 -6.19 -24.49
CA GLU A 179 1.14 -7.55 -24.31
C GLU A 179 2.08 -8.62 -24.90
N SER A 180 2.80 -8.32 -25.99
CA SER A 180 3.79 -9.23 -26.58
C SER A 180 4.92 -9.63 -25.62
N VAL A 181 5.22 -8.79 -24.62
CA VAL A 181 6.18 -9.07 -23.56
C VAL A 181 5.52 -9.83 -22.41
N LEU A 182 4.33 -9.41 -21.99
CA LEU A 182 3.63 -9.97 -20.83
C LEU A 182 3.05 -11.36 -21.11
N ALA A 183 2.40 -11.56 -22.25
CA ALA A 183 1.65 -12.77 -22.59
C ALA A 183 2.43 -14.08 -22.37
N PRO A 184 3.69 -14.26 -22.85
CA PRO A 184 4.43 -15.51 -22.61
C PRO A 184 4.75 -15.74 -21.13
N LEU A 185 5.06 -14.68 -20.37
CA LEU A 185 5.37 -14.79 -18.95
C LEU A 185 4.10 -15.14 -18.13
N VAL A 186 3.02 -14.44 -18.43
CA VAL A 186 1.70 -14.65 -17.79
C VAL A 186 1.15 -16.03 -18.14
N GLN A 187 1.31 -16.50 -19.36
CA GLN A 187 0.88 -17.85 -19.76
C GLN A 187 1.57 -18.94 -18.93
N GLN A 188 2.85 -18.76 -18.58
CA GLN A 188 3.54 -19.70 -17.70
C GLN A 188 2.95 -19.69 -16.28
N ILE A 189 2.58 -18.51 -15.75
CA ILE A 189 1.91 -18.40 -14.44
C ILE A 189 0.55 -19.10 -14.48
N VAL A 190 -0.24 -18.89 -15.55
CA VAL A 190 -1.51 -19.56 -15.76
C VAL A 190 -1.31 -21.07 -15.74
N THR A 191 -0.36 -21.60 -16.52
CA THR A 191 -0.05 -23.04 -16.56
C THR A 191 0.24 -23.61 -15.17
N ASP A 192 0.93 -22.87 -14.31
CA ASP A 192 1.23 -23.33 -12.95
C ASP A 192 -0.03 -23.35 -12.08
N TYR A 193 -0.86 -22.30 -12.10
CA TYR A 193 -2.15 -22.32 -11.39
C TYR A 193 -3.15 -23.33 -11.96
N ARG A 194 -3.05 -23.71 -13.25
CA ARG A 194 -3.85 -24.80 -13.84
C ARG A 194 -3.61 -26.13 -13.12
N CYS A 195 -2.50 -26.30 -12.41
CA CYS A 195 -2.24 -27.50 -11.62
C CYS A 195 -3.06 -27.61 -10.33
N ALA A 196 -3.65 -26.52 -9.84
CA ALA A 196 -4.51 -26.55 -8.65
C ALA A 196 -5.87 -27.22 -8.92
N ASP A 197 -6.42 -27.86 -7.89
CA ASP A 197 -7.59 -28.73 -7.97
C ASP A 197 -8.82 -28.13 -7.30
N LEU A 198 -8.62 -27.42 -6.21
CA LEU A 198 -9.69 -26.71 -5.49
C LEU A 198 -9.35 -25.23 -5.44
N LEU A 199 -10.34 -24.36 -5.66
CA LEU A 199 -10.25 -22.94 -5.36
C LEU A 199 -11.24 -22.59 -4.26
N LEU A 200 -10.71 -22.24 -3.09
CA LEU A 200 -11.44 -21.59 -2.01
C LEU A 200 -11.39 -20.07 -2.28
N ARG A 201 -12.38 -19.57 -3.03
CA ARG A 201 -12.44 -18.18 -3.52
C ARG A 201 -12.81 -17.24 -2.37
N LEU A 202 -11.88 -16.44 -1.91
CA LEU A 202 -12.11 -15.48 -0.81
C LEU A 202 -12.94 -14.27 -1.28
N PRO A 203 -13.66 -13.58 -0.37
CA PRO A 203 -14.37 -12.34 -0.70
C PRO A 203 -13.46 -11.25 -1.26
N GLY A 204 -14.03 -10.32 -2.04
CA GLY A 204 -13.24 -9.30 -2.76
C GLY A 204 -12.43 -9.89 -3.91
N ALA A 205 -12.99 -10.91 -4.56
CA ALA A 205 -12.35 -11.61 -5.66
C ALA A 205 -12.34 -10.79 -6.96
N ILE A 206 -11.31 -11.05 -7.76
CA ILE A 206 -11.26 -10.68 -9.18
C ILE A 206 -11.40 -11.97 -10.01
N PRO A 207 -11.55 -11.89 -11.35
CA PRO A 207 -11.47 -13.08 -12.19
C PRO A 207 -10.19 -13.89 -11.95
N ILE A 208 -10.32 -15.22 -11.97
CA ILE A 208 -9.21 -16.18 -11.83
C ILE A 208 -9.14 -17.01 -13.12
N PRO A 209 -8.44 -16.52 -14.17
CA PRO A 209 -8.45 -17.08 -15.53
C PRO A 209 -7.90 -18.51 -15.59
N SER A 210 -7.07 -18.91 -14.63
CA SER A 210 -6.58 -20.30 -14.54
C SER A 210 -7.67 -21.30 -14.09
N PHE A 211 -8.75 -20.86 -13.45
CA PHE A 211 -9.84 -21.74 -13.02
C PHE A 211 -11.03 -21.74 -13.98
N SER A 212 -11.37 -20.57 -14.51
CA SER A 212 -12.57 -20.37 -15.33
C SER A 212 -12.24 -19.62 -16.63
N PRO A 213 -12.78 -20.06 -17.79
CA PRO A 213 -12.59 -19.38 -19.07
C PRO A 213 -13.47 -18.12 -19.23
N THR A 214 -14.38 -17.83 -18.29
CA THR A 214 -15.42 -16.80 -18.47
C THR A 214 -14.85 -15.40 -18.72
N HIS A 215 -13.75 -15.05 -18.04
CA HIS A 215 -13.07 -13.77 -18.18
C HIS A 215 -11.59 -14.04 -18.48
N PRO A 216 -11.21 -14.18 -19.77
CA PRO A 216 -9.84 -14.48 -20.16
C PRO A 216 -8.94 -13.26 -19.95
N LEU A 217 -7.63 -13.51 -19.93
CA LEU A 217 -6.60 -12.47 -19.98
C LEU A 217 -6.56 -11.84 -21.39
N PRO A 218 -6.13 -10.58 -21.53
CA PRO A 218 -5.43 -9.77 -20.53
C PRO A 218 -6.35 -9.04 -19.53
N ALA A 219 -5.88 -8.90 -18.28
CA ALA A 219 -6.65 -8.30 -17.19
C ALA A 219 -7.12 -6.83 -17.39
N PRO A 220 -6.39 -5.97 -18.14
CA PRO A 220 -6.88 -4.64 -18.49
C PRO A 220 -8.25 -4.63 -19.17
N ASP A 221 -8.59 -5.69 -19.92
CA ASP A 221 -9.87 -5.77 -20.64
C ASP A 221 -11.08 -5.90 -19.72
N TRP A 222 -10.88 -6.22 -18.44
CA TRP A 222 -11.95 -6.32 -17.44
C TRP A 222 -12.40 -4.97 -16.91
N VAL A 223 -11.61 -3.91 -17.14
CA VAL A 223 -11.77 -2.60 -16.51
C VAL A 223 -12.14 -1.57 -17.57
N SER A 224 -13.10 -0.70 -17.26
CA SER A 224 -13.43 0.48 -18.05
C SER A 224 -12.46 1.61 -17.73
N LEU A 225 -11.82 2.18 -18.76
CA LEU A 225 -10.93 3.32 -18.61
C LEU A 225 -11.67 4.57 -18.14
N ASP A 226 -12.90 4.80 -18.64
CA ASP A 226 -13.69 5.99 -18.32
C ASP A 226 -14.13 6.02 -16.85
N THR A 227 -14.50 4.85 -16.32
CA THR A 227 -15.06 4.74 -14.96
C THR A 227 -14.05 4.29 -13.94
N CYS A 228 -12.89 3.79 -14.36
CA CYS A 228 -11.90 3.13 -13.48
C CYS A 228 -12.51 2.02 -12.61
N ARG A 229 -13.51 1.30 -13.15
CA ARG A 229 -14.24 0.19 -12.51
C ARG A 229 -14.26 -1.04 -13.41
N PHE A 230 -14.49 -2.20 -12.81
CA PHE A 230 -14.84 -3.39 -13.58
C PHE A 230 -16.06 -3.14 -14.47
N LYS A 231 -16.02 -3.70 -15.68
CA LYS A 231 -17.15 -3.68 -16.59
C LYS A 231 -18.32 -4.49 -15.99
N PRO A 232 -19.58 -4.13 -16.30
CA PRO A 232 -20.76 -4.79 -15.72
C PRO A 232 -20.77 -6.31 -15.85
N GLU A 233 -20.32 -6.84 -16.99
CA GLU A 233 -20.21 -8.28 -17.24
C GLU A 233 -19.26 -8.98 -16.27
N VAL A 234 -18.16 -8.33 -15.88
CA VAL A 234 -17.22 -8.86 -14.89
C VAL A 234 -17.87 -8.84 -13.50
N THR A 235 -18.49 -7.73 -13.12
CA THR A 235 -19.14 -7.62 -11.81
C THR A 235 -20.30 -8.59 -11.65
N ASN A 236 -21.09 -8.81 -12.70
CA ASN A 236 -22.23 -9.73 -12.68
C ASN A 236 -21.75 -11.17 -12.44
N THR A 237 -20.75 -11.63 -13.21
CA THR A 237 -20.16 -12.98 -13.01
C THR A 237 -19.55 -13.17 -11.62
N LEU A 238 -18.92 -12.13 -11.05
CA LEU A 238 -18.34 -12.23 -9.70
C LEU A 238 -19.41 -12.37 -8.60
N LEU A 239 -20.62 -11.85 -8.83
CA LEU A 239 -21.76 -11.94 -7.92
C LEU A 239 -22.56 -13.26 -8.07
N GLU A 240 -22.38 -13.98 -9.17
CA GLU A 240 -22.99 -15.29 -9.39
C GLU A 240 -22.45 -16.36 -8.42
N PRO A 241 -23.28 -17.36 -8.05
CA PRO A 241 -22.81 -18.52 -7.30
C PRO A 241 -21.68 -19.24 -8.05
N VAL A 242 -20.63 -19.64 -7.32
CA VAL A 242 -19.46 -20.33 -7.92
C VAL A 242 -19.80 -21.63 -8.64
N SER A 243 -20.94 -22.26 -8.32
CA SER A 243 -21.44 -23.48 -8.96
C SER A 243 -21.87 -23.27 -10.41
N GLU A 244 -22.22 -22.05 -10.79
CA GLU A 244 -22.66 -21.71 -12.16
C GLU A 244 -21.46 -21.42 -13.09
N LEU A 245 -20.27 -21.22 -12.53
CA LEU A 245 -19.09 -20.87 -13.31
C LEU A 245 -18.52 -22.10 -14.01
N ALA A 246 -18.36 -22.00 -15.33
CA ALA A 246 -17.62 -22.99 -16.09
C ALA A 246 -16.19 -23.11 -15.57
N LEU A 247 -15.75 -24.34 -15.30
CA LEU A 247 -14.39 -24.64 -14.88
C LEU A 247 -13.66 -25.41 -15.98
N TYR A 248 -12.39 -25.12 -16.14
CA TYR A 248 -11.53 -25.95 -16.97
C TYR A 248 -11.31 -27.34 -16.32
N PRO A 249 -11.07 -28.40 -17.12
CA PRO A 249 -10.81 -29.74 -16.60
C PRO A 249 -9.52 -29.81 -15.76
N SER A 250 -9.39 -30.85 -14.93
CA SER A 250 -8.16 -31.10 -14.16
C SER A 250 -6.96 -31.36 -15.09
N VAL A 251 -5.79 -30.82 -14.73
CA VAL A 251 -4.52 -31.21 -15.36
C VAL A 251 -4.10 -32.57 -14.78
N PRO A 252 -3.83 -33.61 -15.60
CA PRO A 252 -3.40 -34.93 -15.12
C PRO A 252 -2.11 -34.85 -14.29
N PHE A 253 -1.80 -35.91 -13.54
CA PHE A 253 -0.48 -36.03 -12.93
C PHE A 253 0.61 -36.28 -13.99
N PRO A 254 1.90 -36.02 -13.70
CA PRO A 254 3.00 -36.26 -14.64
C PRO A 254 3.10 -37.71 -15.14
N SER A 255 2.59 -38.67 -14.38
CA SER A 255 2.46 -40.07 -14.79
C SER A 255 1.42 -40.33 -15.88
N GLY A 256 0.66 -39.30 -16.29
CA GLY A 256 -0.48 -39.40 -17.20
C GLY A 256 -1.77 -39.89 -16.52
N LYS A 257 -1.72 -40.28 -15.24
CA LYS A 257 -2.91 -40.73 -14.51
C LYS A 257 -3.88 -39.56 -14.30
N PRO A 258 -5.19 -39.77 -14.55
CA PRO A 258 -6.20 -38.77 -14.21
C PRO A 258 -6.23 -38.56 -12.69
N LYS A 259 -6.59 -37.35 -12.28
CA LYS A 259 -6.80 -37.03 -10.87
C LYS A 259 -8.14 -37.65 -10.40
N PRO A 260 -8.20 -38.21 -9.17
CA PRO A 260 -9.40 -38.88 -8.66
C PRO A 260 -10.57 -37.93 -8.42
N VAL A 261 -10.27 -36.65 -8.16
CA VAL A 261 -11.26 -35.61 -7.90
C VAL A 261 -11.23 -34.59 -9.04
N ALA A 262 -12.41 -34.21 -9.52
CA ALA A 262 -12.56 -33.16 -10.52
C ALA A 262 -12.22 -31.78 -9.91
N ARG A 263 -11.79 -30.85 -10.77
CA ARG A 263 -11.51 -29.48 -10.36
C ARG A 263 -12.78 -28.83 -9.81
N GLU A 264 -12.67 -28.13 -8.67
CA GLU A 264 -13.80 -27.54 -7.96
C GLU A 264 -13.51 -26.09 -7.55
N MET A 265 -14.56 -25.27 -7.48
CA MET A 265 -14.53 -23.93 -6.90
C MET A 265 -15.56 -23.82 -5.78
N ARG A 266 -15.16 -23.34 -4.60
CA ARG A 266 -16.03 -23.07 -3.46
C ARG A 266 -15.88 -21.63 -3.02
N GLN A 267 -17.00 -21.03 -2.62
CA GLN A 267 -16.99 -19.69 -2.05
C GLN A 267 -16.53 -19.78 -0.60
N ALA A 268 -15.36 -19.20 -0.30
CA ALA A 268 -14.84 -19.16 1.05
C ALA A 268 -15.45 -17.98 1.84
N PRO A 269 -15.58 -18.10 3.18
CA PRO A 269 -15.90 -16.97 4.03
C PRO A 269 -14.75 -15.95 4.07
N LEU A 270 -15.01 -14.82 4.69
CA LEU A 270 -13.97 -13.84 5.00
C LEU A 270 -12.98 -14.47 5.99
N LEU A 271 -11.68 -14.44 5.70
CA LEU A 271 -10.64 -14.88 6.63
C LEU A 271 -10.10 -13.66 7.38
N VAL A 272 -10.27 -13.66 8.70
CA VAL A 272 -9.84 -12.58 9.59
C VAL A 272 -9.13 -13.13 10.81
N ARG A 273 -8.23 -12.33 11.35
CA ARG A 273 -7.74 -12.52 12.71
C ARG A 273 -8.72 -11.84 13.66
N HIS A 274 -9.09 -12.53 14.72
CA HIS A 274 -10.01 -11.98 15.71
C HIS A 274 -9.29 -11.07 16.69
N PRO A 275 -9.93 -9.98 17.16
CA PRO A 275 -9.42 -9.21 18.28
C PRO A 275 -9.35 -10.08 19.54
N THR A 276 -8.52 -9.66 20.48
CA THR A 276 -8.50 -10.15 21.85
C THR A 276 -9.91 -10.01 22.43
N PRO A 277 -10.49 -11.09 23.02
CA PRO A 277 -11.78 -11.01 23.68
C PRO A 277 -11.79 -9.89 24.74
N ASP A 278 -12.83 -9.07 24.71
CA ASP A 278 -13.07 -7.99 25.69
C ASP A 278 -11.92 -6.97 25.79
N VAL A 279 -11.25 -6.68 24.67
CA VAL A 279 -10.22 -5.64 24.57
C VAL A 279 -10.68 -4.31 25.18
N ASP A 280 -9.93 -3.82 26.18
CA ASP A 280 -10.21 -2.53 26.82
C ASP A 280 -9.58 -1.39 26.03
N ARG A 281 -10.42 -0.40 25.65
CA ARG A 281 -9.98 0.77 24.88
C ARG A 281 -8.91 1.56 25.63
N SER A 282 -9.11 1.82 26.92
CA SER A 282 -8.24 2.73 27.68
C SER A 282 -6.87 2.11 27.88
N GLN A 283 -6.81 0.81 28.20
CA GLN A 283 -5.57 0.05 28.32
C GLN A 283 -4.82 -0.03 26.99
N LEU A 284 -5.52 -0.26 25.88
CA LEU A 284 -4.89 -0.28 24.56
C LEU A 284 -4.29 1.09 24.19
N LEU A 285 -5.04 2.17 24.44
CA LEU A 285 -4.58 3.53 24.18
C LEU A 285 -3.41 3.93 25.09
N GLU A 286 -3.43 3.53 26.36
CA GLU A 286 -2.33 3.72 27.30
C GLU A 286 -1.07 2.95 26.86
N TYR A 287 -1.21 1.70 26.43
CA TYR A 287 -0.11 0.90 25.88
C TYR A 287 0.50 1.52 24.62
N ILE A 288 -0.30 2.17 23.78
CA ILE A 288 0.17 2.94 22.61
C ILE A 288 0.88 4.24 23.02
N GLY A 289 0.71 4.72 24.26
CA GLY A 289 1.27 5.97 24.75
C GLY A 289 0.36 7.18 24.57
N VAL A 290 -0.94 6.98 24.34
CA VAL A 290 -1.93 8.06 24.26
C VAL A 290 -2.27 8.57 25.67
N PRO A 291 -2.14 9.87 25.95
CA PRO A 291 -2.53 10.45 27.24
C PRO A 291 -4.02 10.23 27.57
N ALA A 292 -4.32 10.01 28.86
CA ALA A 292 -5.68 9.75 29.35
C ALA A 292 -6.70 10.84 28.95
N THR A 293 -6.27 12.09 28.81
CA THR A 293 -7.10 13.22 28.34
C THR A 293 -7.68 13.02 26.94
N TYR A 294 -7.04 12.19 26.11
CA TYR A 294 -7.47 11.88 24.76
C TYR A 294 -8.22 10.55 24.63
N HIS A 295 -8.37 9.75 25.69
CA HIS A 295 -8.99 8.41 25.59
C HIS A 295 -10.46 8.44 25.14
N ALA A 296 -11.16 9.54 25.41
CA ALA A 296 -12.53 9.77 24.98
C ALA A 296 -12.65 10.28 23.52
N HIS A 297 -11.54 10.68 22.88
CA HIS A 297 -11.55 11.14 21.49
C HIS A 297 -11.82 9.98 20.54
N LYS A 298 -12.31 10.30 19.33
CA LYS A 298 -12.39 9.32 18.24
C LYS A 298 -11.01 8.99 17.72
N VAL A 299 -10.82 7.75 17.28
CA VAL A 299 -9.53 7.23 16.82
C VAL A 299 -9.56 7.03 15.31
N LEU A 300 -8.74 7.79 14.60
CA LEU A 300 -8.34 7.50 13.24
C LEU A 300 -7.14 6.56 13.26
N ILE A 301 -7.24 5.41 12.62
CA ILE A 301 -6.10 4.52 12.37
C ILE A 301 -5.49 4.91 11.04
N VAL A 302 -4.18 5.16 10.97
CA VAL A 302 -3.46 5.42 9.72
C VAL A 302 -2.55 4.23 9.43
N SER A 303 -2.84 3.46 8.39
CA SER A 303 -2.10 2.24 8.05
C SER A 303 -1.99 2.02 6.55
N PHE A 304 -0.76 1.98 6.04
CA PHE A 304 -0.47 1.70 4.63
C PHE A 304 0.34 0.42 4.40
N GLY A 305 0.42 -0.46 5.41
CA GLY A 305 0.94 -1.83 5.31
C GLY A 305 2.39 -1.95 4.80
N GLY A 306 3.35 -2.14 5.71
CA GLY A 306 4.74 -2.46 5.38
C GLY A 306 5.55 -1.29 4.82
N GLN A 307 5.15 -0.06 5.16
CA GLN A 307 5.54 1.16 4.46
C GLN A 307 6.14 2.19 5.42
N VAL A 308 7.34 2.70 5.11
CA VAL A 308 7.98 3.79 5.86
C VAL A 308 7.39 5.14 5.44
N ILE A 309 6.56 5.69 6.32
CA ILE A 309 6.17 7.11 6.27
C ILE A 309 7.45 7.96 6.39
N LYS A 310 7.56 9.11 5.70
CA LYS A 310 8.74 9.99 5.76
C LYS A 310 8.41 11.33 6.46
N ARG A 311 9.45 12.05 6.87
CA ARG A 311 9.35 13.40 7.45
C ARG A 311 9.08 14.44 6.34
N PRO A 312 8.44 15.57 6.64
CA PRO A 312 8.37 16.73 5.74
C PRO A 312 9.74 17.44 5.75
N THR A 313 10.41 17.53 4.61
CA THR A 313 11.64 18.32 4.49
C THR A 313 11.28 19.80 4.39
N GLY A 314 11.37 20.51 5.51
CA GLY A 314 11.21 21.96 5.51
C GLY A 314 10.84 22.58 6.85
N THR A 315 11.71 22.48 7.87
CA THR A 315 11.58 23.34 9.06
C THR A 315 12.94 23.92 9.46
N ARG A 316 13.27 25.12 8.97
CA ARG A 316 13.98 26.09 9.81
C ARG A 316 12.91 26.81 10.61
N THR A 317 12.84 26.51 11.90
CA THR A 317 12.09 27.32 12.86
C THR A 317 12.56 28.78 12.76
N PRO A 318 11.67 29.78 12.70
CA PRO A 318 12.09 31.15 12.96
C PRO A 318 12.50 31.20 14.44
N SER A 319 13.75 31.57 14.67
CA SER A 319 14.31 31.83 15.99
C SER A 319 13.38 32.78 16.76
N ARG A 320 12.97 32.32 17.95
CA ARG A 320 12.26 33.04 19.01
C ARG A 320 12.66 34.53 19.04
N ALA A 321 11.65 35.42 18.99
CA ALA A 321 11.85 36.86 19.12
C ALA A 321 12.64 37.21 20.39
N PRO A 322 13.57 38.20 20.34
CA PRO A 322 14.39 38.56 21.48
C PRO A 322 13.52 39.22 22.57
N SER A 323 13.73 38.81 23.83
CA SER A 323 13.11 39.44 25.00
C SER A 323 13.52 40.92 25.12
N PRO A 324 12.64 41.80 25.66
CA PRO A 324 12.99 43.22 25.83
C PRO A 324 14.08 43.37 26.91
N ASN A 325 15.13 44.12 26.56
CA ASN A 325 16.22 44.49 27.47
C ASN A 325 15.70 45.31 28.65
N HIS A 326 15.86 44.79 29.87
CA HIS A 326 15.83 45.59 31.10
C HIS A 326 17.26 45.95 31.51
N SER A 327 17.58 47.24 31.45
CA SER A 327 18.82 47.82 31.97
C SER A 327 18.78 47.91 33.49
N PRO A 328 19.85 47.52 34.23
CA PRO A 328 20.01 47.88 35.64
C PRO A 328 20.88 49.15 35.80
N PRO A 329 20.69 49.97 36.85
CA PRO A 329 21.48 51.18 37.07
C PRO A 329 22.83 50.88 37.77
N PRO A 330 23.79 51.83 37.75
CA PRO A 330 25.20 51.56 38.03
C PRO A 330 25.61 51.80 39.49
N GLY A 331 26.60 51.03 39.98
CA GLY A 331 27.25 51.24 41.27
C GLY A 331 28.33 50.19 41.59
N THR A 332 29.56 50.48 41.18
CA THR A 332 30.87 49.86 41.52
C THR A 332 31.26 49.93 43.02
N PRO A 333 32.40 49.37 43.51
CA PRO A 333 33.29 48.29 43.02
C PRO A 333 33.86 47.31 44.10
N SER A 334 34.73 46.38 43.64
CA SER A 334 35.87 45.73 44.35
C SER A 334 35.55 44.51 45.24
N THR A 335 36.12 43.31 45.07
CA THR A 335 37.55 42.98 45.32
C THR A 335 37.91 41.53 44.90
N THR A 336 39.05 41.40 44.21
CA THR A 336 40.16 40.41 44.32
C THR A 336 39.99 38.88 44.57
N THR A 337 40.58 38.10 43.64
CA THR A 337 41.42 36.86 43.75
C THR A 337 40.88 35.63 44.52
N ILE A 338 41.02 34.38 44.05
CA ILE A 338 42.27 33.59 43.93
C ILE A 338 42.06 32.42 42.95
N ALA A 339 43.10 32.11 42.16
CA ALA A 339 43.24 30.90 41.36
C ALA A 339 44.07 29.82 42.09
N LEU A 340 43.89 28.53 41.76
CA LEU A 340 45.00 27.57 41.85
C LEU A 340 44.91 26.46 40.77
N GLN A 341 46.09 26.15 40.23
CA GLN A 341 46.52 25.34 39.09
C GLN A 341 46.52 23.81 39.39
N THR A 342 46.02 22.93 38.49
CA THR A 342 46.68 22.00 37.51
C THR A 342 47.65 20.93 38.08
N PRO A 343 47.78 19.69 37.50
CA PRO A 343 48.53 19.48 36.24
C PRO A 343 48.02 18.40 35.25
N THR A 344 48.28 18.67 33.96
CA THR A 344 48.29 17.82 32.73
C THR A 344 49.56 16.94 32.64
N PRO A 345 49.72 15.95 31.71
CA PRO A 345 50.19 16.19 30.31
C PRO A 345 49.73 15.15 29.23
N ALA A 346 49.32 15.55 28.02
CA ALA A 346 50.10 15.74 26.75
C ALA A 346 49.97 14.53 25.78
N LYS A 347 49.92 14.58 24.43
CA LYS A 347 50.34 15.50 23.32
C LYS A 347 49.54 15.06 22.05
N ARG A 348 48.93 15.94 21.21
CA ARG A 348 49.45 16.74 20.04
C ARG A 348 49.96 15.91 18.83
N PRO A 349 50.11 16.48 17.60
CA PRO A 349 49.54 17.68 16.91
C PRO A 349 49.10 17.35 15.44
N GLY A 350 48.64 18.21 14.51
CA GLY A 350 48.40 19.65 14.41
C GLY A 350 48.12 20.09 12.94
N HIS A 351 47.92 21.42 12.77
CA HIS A 351 48.07 22.26 11.55
C HIS A 351 47.00 22.12 10.42
N THR A 352 46.45 23.16 9.77
CA THR A 352 46.84 24.58 9.61
C THR A 352 45.71 25.43 8.96
N ARG A 353 45.61 26.69 9.44
CA ARG A 353 45.41 28.00 8.75
C ARG A 353 44.09 28.42 8.04
N ASN A 354 43.58 29.53 8.61
CA ASN A 354 42.81 30.67 8.05
C ASN A 354 43.39 31.30 6.77
N THR A 355 42.54 32.01 6.01
CA THR A 355 42.50 33.51 5.79
C THR A 355 41.49 33.83 4.67
N SER A 356 40.42 34.63 4.88
CA SER A 356 40.31 36.11 4.67
C SER A 356 40.64 36.53 3.21
N SER A 357 39.77 37.13 2.39
CA SER A 357 39.34 38.55 2.40
C SER A 357 38.75 38.89 0.99
N VAL A 358 37.58 39.54 0.86
CA VAL A 358 37.32 41.00 0.63
C VAL A 358 37.03 41.39 -0.86
N ALA A 359 35.97 42.21 -1.01
CA ALA A 359 35.63 43.18 -2.09
C ALA A 359 35.24 42.63 -3.48
N SER A 360 33.98 42.76 -3.93
CA SER A 360 33.30 43.97 -4.45
C SER A 360 33.79 44.39 -5.85
N LEU A 361 32.88 44.42 -6.84
CA LEU A 361 32.59 45.54 -7.75
C LEU A 361 31.64 45.10 -8.89
N SER A 362 30.50 45.78 -8.99
CA SER A 362 29.63 45.85 -10.19
C SER A 362 30.14 46.95 -11.13
N PRO A 363 29.75 46.95 -12.42
CA PRO A 363 28.73 47.91 -12.89
C PRO A 363 27.74 47.28 -13.93
N LEU A 364 26.43 47.49 -13.83
CA LEU A 364 25.62 48.61 -14.38
C LEU A 364 25.72 48.77 -15.91
N THR A 365 24.67 48.37 -16.67
CA THR A 365 23.89 49.27 -17.58
C THR A 365 22.63 48.58 -18.17
N GLN A 366 21.50 49.31 -18.09
CA GLN A 366 20.14 49.10 -18.63
C GLN A 366 20.05 49.48 -20.15
N PRO A 367 18.89 49.64 -20.89
CA PRO A 367 17.46 49.70 -20.49
C PRO A 367 16.38 49.16 -21.46
N GLY A 368 15.11 49.19 -20.98
CA GLY A 368 13.86 49.35 -21.75
C GLY A 368 13.26 48.04 -22.30
N GLY A 369 11.97 47.76 -22.21
CA GLY A 369 10.78 48.57 -21.92
C GLY A 369 9.63 48.00 -22.76
N ASP A 370 8.46 47.92 -22.14
CA ASP A 370 7.12 47.76 -22.73
C ASP A 370 6.55 46.36 -23.05
N HIS A 371 5.65 45.98 -22.14
CA HIS A 371 4.51 45.08 -22.26
C HIS A 371 3.65 45.32 -23.52
N PRO A 372 2.91 44.27 -23.94
CA PRO A 372 1.47 44.31 -23.66
C PRO A 372 0.97 43.03 -22.98
N GLN A 373 0.46 43.20 -21.75
CA GLN A 373 -0.56 42.33 -21.18
C GLN A 373 -1.83 42.45 -22.03
N GLN A 374 -2.43 41.32 -22.38
CA GLN A 374 -3.85 40.99 -22.15
C GLN A 374 -4.27 39.85 -23.10
N LEU A 375 -3.95 38.62 -22.70
CA LEU A 375 -4.80 37.45 -22.94
C LEU A 375 -4.23 36.30 -22.10
N HIS A 376 -4.60 36.20 -20.82
CA HIS A 376 -4.64 34.97 -20.01
C HIS A 376 -4.97 35.34 -18.56
N ALA A 377 -6.19 35.81 -18.32
CA ALA A 377 -6.81 35.77 -17.00
C ALA A 377 -7.63 34.48 -16.92
N ALA A 378 -6.98 33.34 -16.65
CA ALA A 378 -7.63 32.07 -16.28
C ALA A 378 -6.66 30.97 -15.76
N LEU A 379 -5.36 31.24 -15.58
CA LEU A 379 -4.41 30.26 -15.04
C LEU A 379 -3.72 30.83 -13.79
N ALA A 380 -4.51 31.00 -12.73
CA ALA A 380 -3.95 31.07 -11.39
C ALA A 380 -3.67 29.63 -10.93
N SER A 381 -2.39 29.30 -10.86
CA SER A 381 -1.83 28.09 -10.26
C SER A 381 -2.47 27.74 -8.91
N PRO A 382 -2.80 26.46 -8.61
CA PRO A 382 -3.02 26.07 -7.23
C PRO A 382 -1.66 26.09 -6.51
N HIS A 383 -1.47 27.06 -5.63
CA HIS A 383 -0.35 27.09 -4.70
C HIS A 383 -0.40 25.84 -3.81
N ARG A 384 0.72 25.11 -3.70
CA ARG A 384 0.89 24.10 -2.64
C ARG A 384 0.78 24.79 -1.29
N ILE A 385 -0.29 24.51 -0.55
CA ILE A 385 -0.37 24.82 0.89
C ILE A 385 0.09 23.56 1.63
N ALA A 386 1.41 23.35 1.66
CA ALA A 386 1.98 22.48 2.70
C ALA A 386 2.02 23.30 3.99
N THR A 387 1.20 22.93 4.98
CA THR A 387 1.33 23.53 6.32
C THR A 387 2.71 23.18 6.90
N PRO A 388 3.28 24.00 7.81
CA PRO A 388 4.59 23.76 8.42
C PRO A 388 4.72 22.41 9.18
N SER A 389 3.60 21.70 9.39
CA SER A 389 3.46 20.44 10.14
C SER A 389 2.92 19.27 9.29
N HIS A 390 2.86 19.41 7.96
CA HIS A 390 2.27 18.41 7.05
C HIS A 390 3.07 17.11 7.03
N ILE A 391 2.60 16.00 7.62
CA ILE A 391 3.25 14.67 7.46
C ILE A 391 3.25 14.27 5.97
N TYR A 392 4.44 14.22 5.37
CA TYR A 392 4.59 13.77 3.99
C TYR A 392 4.68 12.24 3.95
N VAL A 393 3.67 11.59 3.37
CA VAL A 393 3.74 10.17 3.01
C VAL A 393 3.97 10.04 1.50
N PRO A 394 5.16 10.39 0.96
CA PRO A 394 5.52 9.96 -0.38
C PRO A 394 5.61 8.46 -0.32
N GLY A 395 4.96 7.79 -1.26
CA GLY A 395 4.81 6.35 -1.23
C GLY A 395 6.05 5.63 -0.69
N ALA A 396 5.84 5.02 0.46
CA ALA A 396 6.88 4.52 1.32
C ALA A 396 7.91 3.59 0.63
N PRO A 397 9.18 3.61 1.08
CA PRO A 397 10.26 2.80 0.53
C PRO A 397 10.03 1.29 0.78
N PRO A 398 10.66 0.45 -0.04
CA PRO A 398 10.38 -0.98 -0.12
C PRO A 398 10.71 -1.74 1.16
N ALA A 399 9.97 -2.82 1.41
CA ALA A 399 10.44 -3.90 2.26
C ALA A 399 11.84 -4.33 1.81
N SER A 400 12.76 -4.39 2.75
CA SER A 400 14.20 -4.59 2.56
C SER A 400 14.55 -5.75 1.62
N ASN A 401 15.31 -5.46 0.55
CA ASN A 401 16.05 -6.46 -0.22
C ASN A 401 17.24 -6.98 0.61
N PRO A 402 17.50 -8.30 0.65
CA PRO A 402 18.79 -8.81 1.09
C PRO A 402 19.86 -8.46 0.05
N THR A 403 20.84 -7.66 0.46
CA THR A 403 22.06 -7.35 -0.29
C THR A 403 22.76 -8.61 -0.77
N SER A 404 23.05 -8.70 -2.08
CA SER A 404 24.04 -9.60 -2.66
C SER A 404 25.25 -8.81 -3.17
N PRO A 405 26.46 -9.40 -3.16
CA PRO A 405 27.73 -8.67 -3.16
C PRO A 405 28.15 -8.16 -4.55
N MET A 406 28.95 -7.08 -4.53
CA MET A 406 29.47 -6.42 -5.72
C MET A 406 30.48 -7.28 -6.49
N ILE A 407 30.35 -7.30 -7.82
CA ILE A 407 31.42 -7.69 -8.76
C ILE A 407 31.68 -6.49 -9.70
N SER A 408 32.96 -6.18 -9.87
CA SER A 408 33.54 -5.05 -10.62
C SER A 408 33.71 -5.31 -12.13
N ASN A 409 33.92 -4.19 -12.85
CA ASN A 409 34.38 -4.00 -14.26
C ASN A 409 33.24 -3.82 -15.27
N GLY A 410 33.30 -2.94 -16.28
CA GLY A 410 34.38 -2.08 -16.79
C GLY A 410 33.86 -1.20 -17.95
N ARG A 411 34.68 -0.22 -18.37
CA ARG A 411 34.44 0.89 -19.32
C ARG A 411 34.16 0.48 -20.79
N GLN A 412 33.39 1.30 -21.51
CA GLN A 412 33.58 1.87 -22.89
C GLN A 412 32.29 2.65 -23.28
N GLY A 413 32.28 3.95 -23.66
CA GLY A 413 32.66 4.57 -24.96
C GLY A 413 31.61 4.25 -26.05
N SER A 414 30.97 5.13 -26.85
CA SER A 414 31.31 6.44 -27.42
C SER A 414 30.27 6.85 -28.53
N LEU A 415 29.98 8.16 -28.71
CA LEU A 415 29.52 8.94 -29.93
C LEU A 415 28.18 8.54 -30.65
N GLY A 416 27.11 9.36 -30.81
CA GLY A 416 26.91 10.65 -31.56
C GLY A 416 26.23 10.39 -32.95
N PRO A 417 25.70 11.36 -33.76
CA PRO A 417 24.89 12.60 -33.53
C PRO A 417 23.68 12.84 -34.52
N GLY A 418 22.70 13.70 -34.14
CA GLY A 418 21.85 14.63 -34.96
C GLY A 418 21.03 14.13 -36.18
N PRO A 419 20.18 14.95 -36.88
CA PRO A 419 19.93 16.40 -36.78
C PRO A 419 18.43 16.85 -36.87
N THR A 420 18.23 18.17 -36.99
CA THR A 420 17.03 19.04 -36.89
C THR A 420 16.54 19.64 -38.24
N PHE A 421 15.43 20.43 -38.16
CA PHE A 421 14.85 21.45 -39.08
C PHE A 421 13.77 20.98 -40.10
N SER A 422 12.71 21.71 -40.50
CA SER A 422 12.29 23.13 -40.43
C SER A 422 10.76 23.27 -40.62
N SER A 423 10.19 24.39 -40.15
CA SER A 423 8.81 24.88 -40.39
C SER A 423 8.59 25.43 -41.82
N PHE A 424 7.33 25.63 -42.24
CA PHE A 424 6.73 26.94 -42.64
C PHE A 424 5.38 26.81 -43.40
N PHE A 425 4.58 27.88 -43.25
CA PHE A 425 3.48 28.43 -44.09
C PHE A 425 2.00 28.15 -43.77
N THR A 426 1.34 29.22 -43.34
CA THR A 426 -0.10 29.55 -43.42
C THR A 426 -0.42 30.28 -44.74
N PRO A 427 -1.70 30.28 -45.18
CA PRO A 427 -2.38 31.53 -45.58
C PRO A 427 -3.92 31.51 -45.23
N PRO A 428 -4.80 32.42 -45.71
CA PRO A 428 -5.47 33.42 -44.84
C PRO A 428 -7.03 33.36 -44.85
N THR A 429 -7.61 34.21 -43.99
CA THR A 429 -9.02 34.51 -43.70
C THR A 429 -9.84 35.04 -44.90
N PRO A 430 -11.19 35.01 -44.79
CA PRO A 430 -11.95 36.25 -45.00
C PRO A 430 -13.08 36.52 -43.98
N ALA A 431 -13.49 37.79 -43.96
CA ALA A 431 -14.32 38.48 -42.98
C ALA A 431 -15.83 38.53 -43.31
N THR A 432 -16.66 38.86 -42.31
CA THR A 432 -17.96 39.59 -42.34
C THR A 432 -18.55 39.51 -40.92
N GLU A 433 -19.33 40.43 -40.33
CA GLU A 433 -19.90 41.74 -40.67
C GLU A 433 -20.48 42.33 -39.36
N ASP A 434 -20.47 43.66 -39.23
CA ASP A 434 -20.95 44.44 -38.09
C ASP A 434 -22.49 44.45 -37.93
N ARG A 435 -22.97 44.55 -36.68
CA ARG A 435 -24.21 45.28 -36.37
C ARG A 435 -24.23 45.85 -34.94
N PRO A 436 -24.74 47.08 -34.70
CA PRO A 436 -24.43 47.84 -33.49
C PRO A 436 -25.63 48.15 -32.55
N MET A 437 -25.26 48.48 -31.29
CA MET A 437 -25.89 49.40 -30.31
C MET A 437 -27.12 48.90 -29.49
N PRO A 438 -27.40 49.43 -28.27
CA PRO A 438 -26.93 50.72 -27.71
C PRO A 438 -26.49 50.78 -26.21
N LEU A 439 -25.73 51.85 -25.89
CA LEU A 439 -25.54 52.49 -24.57
C LEU A 439 -26.87 53.12 -24.09
N ALA A 440 -27.25 53.37 -22.84
CA ALA A 440 -26.63 53.67 -21.53
C ALA A 440 -27.76 53.48 -20.44
N PRO A 441 -27.71 53.87 -19.14
CA PRO A 441 -26.80 54.81 -18.49
C PRO A 441 -26.24 54.40 -17.11
N ASP A 442 -25.26 55.22 -16.73
CA ASP A 442 -24.70 55.50 -15.41
C ASP A 442 -25.79 55.55 -14.33
N ASP A 443 -25.63 54.78 -13.25
CA ASP A 443 -26.29 55.08 -11.99
C ASP A 443 -25.44 54.64 -10.79
N SER A 444 -25.33 55.61 -9.89
CA SER A 444 -24.48 55.67 -8.73
C SER A 444 -24.67 54.53 -7.72
N ASN A 445 -23.52 54.04 -7.25
CA ASN A 445 -23.30 53.14 -6.13
C ASN A 445 -24.03 53.58 -4.84
N PRO A 446 -24.73 52.66 -4.13
CA PRO A 446 -24.71 52.66 -2.68
C PRO A 446 -24.03 51.37 -2.19
N ALA A 447 -23.08 51.56 -1.27
CA ALA A 447 -22.23 50.55 -0.65
C ALA A 447 -22.94 49.21 -0.38
N SER A 448 -22.50 48.16 -1.08
CA SER A 448 -22.68 46.78 -0.67
C SER A 448 -21.75 46.47 0.51
N PRO A 449 -22.19 45.65 1.48
CA PRO A 449 -21.36 45.27 2.61
C PRO A 449 -20.14 44.54 2.05
N THR A 450 -18.96 44.90 2.56
CA THR A 450 -17.75 44.10 2.40
C THR A 450 -18.07 42.70 2.89
N GLU A 451 -18.33 41.77 1.98
CA GLU A 451 -18.14 40.35 2.23
C GLU A 451 -16.69 40.22 2.69
N GLU A 452 -16.50 39.94 3.98
CA GLU A 452 -15.27 39.35 4.45
C GLU A 452 -15.05 38.12 3.57
N LEU A 453 -14.09 38.23 2.64
CA LEU A 453 -13.51 37.08 1.96
C LEU A 453 -13.02 36.16 3.08
N GLY A 454 -13.86 35.18 3.43
CA GLY A 454 -13.51 34.15 4.39
C GLY A 454 -12.15 33.59 4.01
N GLU A 455 -11.26 33.46 5.00
CA GLU A 455 -9.99 32.78 4.79
C GLU A 455 -10.26 31.47 4.04
N PRO A 456 -9.54 31.15 2.96
CA PRO A 456 -9.76 29.92 2.24
C PRO A 456 -9.64 28.76 3.23
N ASP A 457 -10.68 27.91 3.33
CA ASP A 457 -10.76 26.78 4.25
C ASP A 457 -9.39 26.08 4.32
N LEU A 458 -8.68 26.30 5.44
CA LEU A 458 -7.38 25.67 5.65
C LEU A 458 -7.61 24.16 5.73
N PHE A 459 -7.00 23.40 4.82
CA PHE A 459 -7.13 21.94 4.84
C PHE A 459 -6.63 21.37 6.17
N THR A 460 -7.50 20.60 6.83
CA THR A 460 -7.22 19.96 8.13
C THR A 460 -7.07 18.45 7.99
N LEU A 461 -6.03 17.91 8.64
CA LEU A 461 -5.77 16.47 8.68
C LEU A 461 -6.75 15.71 9.58
N LEU A 462 -7.14 16.32 10.72
CA LEU A 462 -8.01 15.69 11.71
C LEU A 462 -9.17 16.61 12.06
N PRO A 463 -10.41 16.09 12.12
CA PRO A 463 -11.52 16.85 12.68
C PRO A 463 -11.33 17.06 14.19
N ASP A 464 -12.11 17.97 14.76
CA ASP A 464 -12.10 18.23 16.20
C ASP A 464 -12.59 17.01 17.00
N GLY A 465 -11.94 16.74 18.13
CA GLY A 465 -12.24 15.58 18.97
C GLY A 465 -11.70 14.24 18.42
N TRP A 466 -10.79 14.28 17.43
CA TRP A 466 -10.10 13.10 16.90
C TRP A 466 -8.62 13.06 17.29
N ILE A 467 -8.11 11.84 17.45
CA ILE A 467 -6.68 11.51 17.46
C ILE A 467 -6.35 10.57 16.30
N ALA A 468 -5.10 10.56 15.87
CA ALA A 468 -4.57 9.62 14.89
C ALA A 468 -3.58 8.64 15.53
N ILE A 469 -3.71 7.37 15.19
CA ILE A 469 -2.77 6.31 15.55
C ILE A 469 -2.14 5.80 14.26
N VAL A 470 -0.85 6.07 14.10
CA VAL A 470 -0.05 5.69 12.94
C VAL A 470 0.56 4.31 13.17
N CYS A 471 0.19 3.34 12.34
CA CYS A 471 0.61 1.94 12.46
C CYS A 471 1.65 1.56 11.41
N GLY A 472 2.59 0.67 11.78
CA GLY A 472 3.52 0.05 10.83
C GLY A 472 4.75 0.88 10.45
N VAL A 473 5.22 1.78 11.34
CA VAL A 473 6.38 2.66 11.08
C VAL A 473 7.75 1.93 11.08
N ALA A 474 8.75 2.51 10.42
CA ALA A 474 10.11 1.95 10.29
C ALA A 474 10.93 1.97 11.60
N LYS A 475 12.08 1.27 11.60
CA LYS A 475 12.93 1.07 12.80
C LYS A 475 13.55 2.38 13.30
N ASN A 476 13.65 3.37 12.42
CA ASN A 476 14.38 4.61 12.63
C ASN A 476 13.43 5.82 12.75
N TRP A 477 12.16 5.60 13.06
CA TRP A 477 11.23 6.69 13.31
C TRP A 477 11.55 7.30 14.68
N GLY A 478 12.08 8.53 14.69
CA GLY A 478 12.28 9.29 15.92
C GLY A 478 10.95 9.90 16.40
N GLU A 479 10.72 9.92 17.71
CA GLU A 479 9.52 10.48 18.37
C GLU A 479 9.39 12.02 18.26
N GLU A 480 10.14 12.68 17.39
CA GLU A 480 10.23 14.14 17.35
C GLU A 480 9.40 14.75 16.19
N ASP A 481 8.45 15.61 16.57
CA ASP A 481 7.54 16.45 15.78
C ASP A 481 6.43 15.75 14.95
N LEU A 482 5.66 14.86 15.60
CA LEU A 482 4.30 14.52 15.10
C LEU A 482 3.37 15.73 15.28
N PRO A 483 2.40 15.96 14.38
CA PRO A 483 1.36 16.96 14.62
C PRO A 483 0.61 16.63 15.91
N ASP A 484 0.10 17.67 16.57
CA ASP A 484 -0.74 17.48 17.75
C ASP A 484 -1.83 16.44 17.49
N ARG A 485 -2.06 15.58 18.48
CA ARG A 485 -3.04 14.47 18.43
C ARG A 485 -2.67 13.28 17.54
N PHE A 486 -1.43 13.21 17.03
CA PHE A 486 -0.90 12.02 16.37
C PHE A 486 -0.01 11.20 17.30
N PHE A 487 -0.21 9.89 17.28
CA PHE A 487 0.54 8.91 18.07
C PHE A 487 1.00 7.77 17.17
N VAL A 488 2.08 7.09 17.56
CA VAL A 488 2.64 5.98 16.80
C VAL A 488 2.41 4.69 17.57
N ALA A 489 1.79 3.70 16.93
CA ALA A 489 1.57 2.42 17.56
C ALA A 489 2.87 1.61 17.67
N PRO A 490 3.10 0.88 18.78
CA PRO A 490 4.19 -0.08 18.89
C PRO A 490 4.17 -1.11 17.76
N ARG A 491 5.34 -1.66 17.42
CA ARG A 491 5.49 -2.60 16.29
C ARG A 491 4.82 -3.95 16.53
N ASP A 492 4.73 -4.33 17.80
CA ASP A 492 4.08 -5.52 18.33
C ASP A 492 2.61 -5.28 18.69
N VAL A 493 2.08 -4.08 18.41
CA VAL A 493 0.64 -3.83 18.58
C VAL A 493 -0.17 -4.83 17.76
N TYR A 494 -1.16 -5.44 18.39
CA TYR A 494 -2.03 -6.38 17.71
C TYR A 494 -3.08 -5.61 16.90
N MET A 495 -2.86 -5.50 15.58
CA MET A 495 -3.71 -4.70 14.69
C MET A 495 -5.22 -5.00 14.77
N PRO A 496 -5.69 -6.25 14.92
CA PRO A 496 -7.11 -6.52 15.10
C PRO A 496 -7.73 -5.80 16.30
N ASP A 497 -6.99 -5.60 17.40
CA ASP A 497 -7.44 -4.85 18.57
C ASP A 497 -7.55 -3.35 18.26
N VAL A 498 -6.54 -2.81 17.58
CA VAL A 498 -6.55 -1.41 17.13
C VAL A 498 -7.73 -1.17 16.20
N THR A 499 -7.99 -2.06 15.24
CA THR A 499 -9.13 -1.98 14.32
C THR A 499 -10.47 -2.12 15.06
N ALA A 500 -10.58 -3.02 16.04
CA ALA A 500 -11.79 -3.17 16.85
C ALA A 500 -12.11 -1.89 17.66
N VAL A 501 -11.08 -1.26 18.23
CA VAL A 501 -11.21 -0.03 19.04
C VAL A 501 -11.30 1.23 18.19
N GLY A 502 -10.67 1.29 17.01
CA GLY A 502 -10.66 2.48 16.15
C GLY A 502 -12.02 2.82 15.56
N ASP A 503 -12.22 4.10 15.26
CA ASP A 503 -13.49 4.65 14.77
C ASP A 503 -13.51 4.78 13.25
N VAL A 504 -12.39 5.13 12.63
CA VAL A 504 -12.17 5.12 11.17
C VAL A 504 -10.75 4.63 10.88
N LEU A 505 -10.57 3.93 9.77
CA LEU A 505 -9.25 3.58 9.25
C LEU A 505 -8.98 4.34 7.94
N LEU A 506 -7.79 4.94 7.83
CA LEU A 506 -7.24 5.56 6.63
C LEU A 506 -6.06 4.71 6.10
N GLY A 507 -6.09 4.34 4.83
CA GLY A 507 -5.07 3.48 4.26
C GLY A 507 -5.24 3.14 2.78
N LYS A 508 -4.66 2.00 2.39
CA LYS A 508 -4.83 1.40 1.05
C LYS A 508 -5.62 0.11 1.14
N LEU A 509 -6.41 -0.21 0.11
CA LEU A 509 -7.15 -1.47 0.09
C LEU A 509 -6.18 -2.65 -0.06
N GLY A 510 -6.12 -3.49 0.97
CA GLY A 510 -5.42 -4.77 0.97
C GLY A 510 -6.25 -5.78 1.74
N TYR A 511 -6.27 -7.04 1.30
CA TYR A 511 -7.21 -8.05 1.78
C TYR A 511 -7.29 -8.12 3.31
N GLY A 512 -6.16 -8.21 4.02
CA GLY A 512 -6.13 -8.32 5.48
C GLY A 512 -6.82 -7.13 6.17
N THR A 513 -6.48 -5.90 5.77
CA THR A 513 -7.09 -4.69 6.33
C THR A 513 -8.57 -4.57 5.96
N CYS A 514 -8.92 -4.83 4.70
CA CYS A 514 -10.32 -4.83 4.27
C CYS A 514 -11.13 -5.85 5.07
N ALA A 515 -10.60 -7.06 5.26
CA ALA A 515 -11.27 -8.12 5.97
C ALA A 515 -11.48 -7.77 7.45
N GLU A 516 -10.46 -7.23 8.13
CA GLU A 516 -10.56 -6.75 9.51
C GLU A 516 -11.56 -5.58 9.63
N CYS A 517 -11.57 -4.62 8.70
CA CYS A 517 -12.55 -3.52 8.66
C CYS A 517 -13.99 -4.02 8.46
N VAL A 518 -14.21 -4.95 7.54
CA VAL A 518 -15.53 -5.54 7.29
C VAL A 518 -16.02 -6.30 8.52
N ASP A 519 -15.17 -7.11 9.16
CA ASP A 519 -15.57 -7.90 10.34
C ASP A 519 -15.81 -7.04 11.59
N SER A 520 -14.99 -6.01 11.80
CA SER A 520 -15.12 -5.05 12.91
C SER A 520 -16.11 -3.90 12.63
N CYS A 521 -16.69 -3.87 11.44
CA CYS A 521 -17.53 -2.79 10.92
C CYS A 521 -16.88 -1.41 11.06
N THR A 522 -15.56 -1.34 10.88
CA THR A 522 -14.80 -0.09 10.92
C THR A 522 -14.87 0.60 9.56
N PRO A 523 -15.42 1.83 9.47
CA PRO A 523 -15.34 2.62 8.26
C PRO A 523 -13.89 2.76 7.79
N PHE A 524 -13.69 2.65 6.48
CA PHE A 524 -12.38 2.64 5.84
C PHE A 524 -12.34 3.70 4.75
N VAL A 525 -11.63 4.79 5.04
CA VAL A 525 -11.20 5.78 4.06
C VAL A 525 -9.98 5.22 3.31
N TYR A 526 -10.09 5.00 2.01
CA TYR A 526 -9.00 4.43 1.23
C TYR A 526 -8.51 5.38 0.14
N VAL A 527 -7.18 5.38 -0.08
CA VAL A 527 -6.55 6.07 -1.21
C VAL A 527 -6.46 5.10 -2.40
N PRO A 528 -7.02 5.43 -3.57
CA PRO A 528 -7.10 4.51 -4.69
C PRO A 528 -5.73 4.25 -5.34
N ARG A 529 -5.53 3.02 -5.83
CA ARG A 529 -4.32 2.58 -6.52
C ARG A 529 -4.68 1.98 -7.88
N ALA A 530 -4.74 2.84 -8.89
CA ALA A 530 -5.20 2.47 -10.24
C ALA A 530 -4.41 1.33 -10.92
N LEU A 531 -3.15 1.10 -10.52
CA LEU A 531 -2.28 0.05 -11.08
C LEU A 531 -2.45 -1.33 -10.42
N PHE A 532 -3.40 -1.49 -9.50
CA PHE A 532 -3.60 -2.71 -8.72
C PHE A 532 -4.95 -3.34 -9.06
N VAL A 533 -4.93 -4.38 -9.92
CA VAL A 533 -6.15 -5.03 -10.40
C VAL A 533 -6.99 -5.62 -9.26
N GLU A 534 -6.34 -6.12 -8.20
CA GLU A 534 -7.03 -6.69 -7.04
C GLU A 534 -7.83 -5.65 -6.26
N GLU A 535 -7.51 -4.36 -6.41
CA GLU A 535 -8.23 -3.28 -5.75
C GLU A 535 -9.68 -3.20 -6.22
N HIS A 536 -9.98 -3.50 -7.49
CA HIS A 536 -11.35 -3.47 -8.00
C HIS A 536 -12.26 -4.47 -7.27
N GLY A 537 -11.77 -5.70 -7.04
CA GLY A 537 -12.50 -6.72 -6.26
C GLY A 537 -12.64 -6.32 -4.78
N LEU A 538 -11.58 -5.78 -4.18
CA LEU A 538 -11.64 -5.29 -2.80
C LEU A 538 -12.58 -4.09 -2.64
N ARG A 539 -12.63 -3.20 -3.62
CA ARG A 539 -13.53 -2.05 -3.62
C ARG A 539 -14.99 -2.50 -3.63
N MET A 540 -15.34 -3.46 -4.48
CA MET A 540 -16.67 -4.08 -4.48
C MET A 540 -17.02 -4.67 -3.11
N LEU A 541 -16.07 -5.35 -2.45
CA LEU A 541 -16.27 -5.89 -1.09
C LEU A 541 -16.57 -4.78 -0.07
N MET A 542 -15.80 -3.70 -0.10
CA MET A 542 -15.96 -2.57 0.84
C MET A 542 -17.26 -1.80 0.61
N GLU A 543 -17.67 -1.64 -0.65
CA GLU A 543 -18.94 -1.03 -1.05
C GLU A 543 -20.13 -1.89 -0.61
N THR A 544 -20.07 -3.20 -0.85
CA THR A 544 -21.12 -4.15 -0.43
C THR A 544 -21.26 -4.21 1.10
N ALA A 545 -20.16 -4.14 1.83
CA ALA A 545 -20.18 -4.06 3.29
C ALA A 545 -20.70 -2.70 3.82
N GLY A 546 -20.67 -1.66 2.97
CA GLY A 546 -21.00 -0.28 3.34
C GLY A 546 -19.98 0.30 4.33
N THR A 547 -18.69 0.00 4.13
CA THR A 547 -17.60 0.47 5.00
C THR A 547 -16.56 1.30 4.24
N GLY A 548 -16.49 1.24 2.91
CA GLY A 548 -15.50 1.96 2.12
C GLY A 548 -15.91 3.38 1.74
N VAL A 549 -15.00 4.34 1.88
CA VAL A 549 -15.09 5.70 1.33
C VAL A 549 -13.79 6.03 0.62
N GLU A 550 -13.86 6.46 -0.64
CA GLU A 550 -12.67 6.83 -1.41
C GLU A 550 -12.18 8.23 -1.02
N LEU A 551 -10.88 8.38 -0.79
CA LEU A 551 -10.17 9.65 -0.67
C LEU A 551 -9.27 9.82 -1.90
N PRO A 552 -9.60 10.76 -2.82
CA PRO A 552 -8.77 11.04 -3.97
C PRO A 552 -7.32 11.35 -3.57
N ARG A 553 -6.37 10.88 -4.38
CA ARG A 553 -4.94 10.99 -4.04
C ARG A 553 -4.50 12.43 -3.88
N GLU A 554 -5.02 13.33 -4.70
CA GLU A 554 -4.70 14.76 -4.68
C GLU A 554 -5.10 15.39 -3.34
N ARG A 555 -6.26 15.01 -2.79
CA ARG A 555 -6.74 15.47 -1.47
C ARG A 555 -5.96 14.83 -0.34
N TYR A 556 -5.62 13.55 -0.47
CA TYR A 556 -4.73 12.88 0.47
C TYR A 556 -3.37 13.60 0.57
N GLU A 557 -2.74 13.89 -0.57
CA GLU A 557 -1.45 14.57 -0.64
C GLU A 557 -1.53 16.05 -0.23
N ALA A 558 -2.68 16.70 -0.42
CA ALA A 558 -2.94 18.06 0.08
C ALA A 558 -3.16 18.12 1.61
N GLY A 559 -3.33 16.98 2.29
CA GLY A 559 -3.65 16.94 3.72
C GLY A 559 -5.12 17.24 4.05
N ASP A 560 -6.01 17.18 3.06
CA ASP A 560 -7.45 17.39 3.21
C ASP A 560 -8.17 16.08 3.54
N TRP A 561 -8.04 15.64 4.80
CA TRP A 561 -8.55 14.34 5.24
C TRP A 561 -9.84 14.47 6.06
N ALA A 562 -9.96 15.53 6.87
CA ALA A 562 -10.99 15.66 7.90
C ALA A 562 -12.41 15.43 7.39
N SER A 563 -12.80 16.12 6.31
CA SER A 563 -14.14 16.01 5.72
C SER A 563 -14.48 14.58 5.27
N THR A 564 -13.50 13.84 4.77
CA THR A 564 -13.67 12.45 4.35
C THR A 564 -13.74 11.49 5.54
N ILE A 565 -12.98 11.78 6.60
CA ILE A 565 -13.03 11.03 7.87
C ILE A 565 -14.41 11.15 8.51
N GLU A 566 -14.96 12.37 8.61
CA GLU A 566 -16.28 12.61 9.17
C GLU A 566 -17.37 11.93 8.35
N ARG A 567 -17.31 12.06 7.02
CA ARG A 567 -18.23 11.36 6.12
C ARG A 567 -18.19 9.84 6.34
N ALA A 568 -17.00 9.25 6.45
CA ALA A 568 -16.85 7.82 6.67
C ALA A 568 -17.41 7.39 8.04
N TRP A 569 -17.13 8.17 9.09
CA TRP A 569 -17.70 7.94 10.41
C TRP A 569 -19.23 7.99 10.37
N GLU A 570 -19.82 9.03 9.80
CA GLU A 570 -21.27 9.19 9.73
C GLU A 570 -21.95 8.05 8.98
N LEU A 571 -21.33 7.54 7.90
CA LEU A 571 -21.86 6.41 7.14
C LEU A 571 -21.83 5.07 7.90
N GLY A 572 -20.83 4.85 8.78
CA GLY A 572 -20.62 3.55 9.41
C GLY A 572 -20.76 3.49 10.93
N LYS A 573 -20.97 4.63 11.61
CA LYS A 573 -21.00 4.71 13.09
C LYS A 573 -22.00 3.76 13.73
N ASP A 574 -23.19 3.62 13.17
CA ASP A 574 -24.24 2.78 13.74
C ASP A 574 -23.86 1.29 13.70
N LYS A 575 -23.32 0.83 12.55
CA LYS A 575 -22.79 -0.53 12.40
C LYS A 575 -21.60 -0.77 13.32
N LYS A 576 -20.69 0.22 13.44
CA LYS A 576 -19.53 0.13 14.31
C LYS A 576 -19.92 0.01 15.78
N ILE A 577 -20.84 0.85 16.25
CA ILE A 577 -21.34 0.83 17.63
C ILE A 577 -22.06 -0.50 17.91
N ALA A 578 -22.96 -0.92 17.01
CA ALA A 578 -23.63 -2.22 17.14
C ALA A 578 -22.62 -3.39 17.21
N ARG A 579 -21.58 -3.36 16.38
CA ARG A 579 -20.53 -4.39 16.39
C ARG A 579 -19.74 -4.42 17.69
N ARG A 580 -19.44 -3.27 18.29
CA ARG A 580 -18.80 -3.17 19.61
C ARG A 580 -19.70 -3.74 20.72
N LEU A 581 -21.01 -3.46 20.69
CA LEU A 581 -21.98 -3.98 21.66
C LEU A 581 -22.11 -5.51 21.64
N LEU A 582 -21.83 -6.15 20.49
CA LEU A 582 -21.79 -7.61 20.41
C LEU A 582 -20.58 -8.21 21.14
N GLY A 583 -19.47 -7.47 21.26
CA GLY A 583 -18.22 -7.94 21.87
C GLY A 583 -17.73 -9.25 21.24
N ALA A 584 -17.24 -10.17 22.09
CA ALA A 584 -16.78 -11.50 21.66
C ALA A 584 -17.87 -12.34 20.97
N ARG A 585 -19.16 -12.08 21.22
CA ARG A 585 -20.27 -12.79 20.54
C ARG A 585 -20.34 -12.46 19.05
N GLY A 586 -19.83 -11.29 18.64
CA GLY A 586 -19.77 -10.89 17.23
C GLY A 586 -18.82 -11.76 16.41
N ASP A 587 -17.80 -12.35 17.04
CA ASP A 587 -16.82 -13.21 16.36
C ASP A 587 -17.37 -14.61 16.07
N ALA A 588 -18.35 -15.06 16.87
CA ALA A 588 -18.81 -16.45 16.84
C ALA A 588 -19.35 -16.88 15.46
N ARG A 589 -20.03 -15.98 14.74
CA ARG A 589 -20.50 -16.26 13.39
C ARG A 589 -19.33 -16.54 12.45
N ARG A 590 -18.31 -15.69 12.48
CA ARG A 590 -17.15 -15.78 11.59
C ARG A 590 -16.33 -17.03 11.89
N ARG A 591 -16.08 -17.32 13.17
CA ARG A 591 -15.39 -18.55 13.60
C ARG A 591 -16.09 -19.80 13.09
N ARG A 592 -17.42 -19.90 13.23
CA ARG A 592 -18.19 -21.03 12.71
C ARG A 592 -18.04 -21.20 11.19
N GLN A 593 -18.05 -20.10 10.44
CA GLN A 593 -17.89 -20.18 8.98
C GLN A 593 -16.49 -20.67 8.57
N VAL A 594 -15.44 -20.22 9.26
CA VAL A 594 -14.06 -20.68 8.98
C VAL A 594 -13.87 -22.12 9.43
N GLU A 595 -14.48 -22.53 10.55
CA GLU A 595 -14.53 -23.92 10.99
C GLU A 595 -15.22 -24.83 9.95
N GLU A 596 -16.37 -24.40 9.42
CA GLU A 596 -17.09 -25.11 8.36
C GLU A 596 -16.22 -25.25 7.10
N MET A 597 -15.59 -24.17 6.64
CA MET A 597 -14.63 -24.20 5.53
C MET A 597 -13.48 -25.20 5.79
N ALA A 598 -12.96 -25.27 7.01
CA ALA A 598 -11.89 -26.20 7.37
C ALA A 598 -12.36 -27.67 7.36
N ARG A 599 -13.58 -27.95 7.84
CA ARG A 599 -14.20 -29.29 7.78
C ARG A 599 -14.51 -29.71 6.35
N GLU A 600 -15.00 -28.79 5.53
CA GLU A 600 -15.25 -29.01 4.10
C GLU A 600 -13.95 -29.30 3.33
N PHE A 601 -12.85 -28.63 3.70
CA PHE A 601 -11.53 -28.89 3.16
C PHE A 601 -11.02 -30.28 3.58
N GLU A 602 -11.16 -30.66 4.85
CA GLU A 602 -10.84 -32.00 5.34
C GLU A 602 -11.64 -33.08 4.60
N ALA A 603 -12.94 -32.86 4.41
CA ALA A 603 -13.81 -33.77 3.65
C ALA A 603 -13.36 -33.88 2.19
N TRP A 604 -12.99 -32.77 1.55
CA TRP A 604 -12.45 -32.77 0.20
C TRP A 604 -11.14 -33.56 0.11
N LEU A 605 -10.23 -33.41 1.08
CA LEU A 605 -9.01 -34.23 1.16
C LEU A 605 -9.30 -35.71 1.30
N GLY A 606 -10.35 -36.07 2.04
CA GLY A 606 -10.81 -37.45 2.18
C GLY A 606 -11.13 -38.14 0.85
N LEU A 607 -11.48 -37.38 -0.19
CA LEU A 607 -11.78 -37.91 -1.54
C LEU A 607 -10.52 -38.31 -2.34
N TRP A 608 -9.33 -37.93 -1.88
CA TRP A 608 -8.05 -38.21 -2.56
C TRP A 608 -7.35 -39.47 -2.03
N ASN A 609 -7.87 -40.07 -0.97
CA ASN A 609 -7.29 -41.24 -0.28
C ASN A 609 -7.71 -42.58 -0.88
#